data_AF-A0A7S2W8D3-F1
#
_entry.id   AF-A0A7S2W8D3-F1
#
_cell.length_a   1.000
_cell.length_b   1.000
_cell.length_c   1.000
_cell.angle_alpha   90.00
_cell.angle_beta   90.00
_cell.angle_gamma   90.00
#
_symmetry.space_group_name_H-M   'P 1'
#
loop_
_entity.id
_entity.type
_entity.pdbx_description
1 polymer ?
#
loop_
_entity_poly.entity_id
_entity_poly.type
_entity_poly.pdbx_seq_one_letter_code
_entity_poly.pdbx_strand_id
1 'polypeptide(L)'
;EADDEYGYKQYGTCESQPNCTGGVPWTGSYAMPIMGGGLEGLTINAVDSLHLVTEERPSCHLPHIHGNEVDNANPGSGDTSPICDSPDGCALEITTVTQQNYDNSGEVDLWRLHFSVDTFDTGFLPIAARELKAKLKSREAVYEAAGVSNVNFTETDEQLDRCAEVNQAAIDWAFDQLPKTTATRFQNYGQRLEVGPDLRTCIAGPCWIWDPLRFEKDDEANKVTVQSVFMATENKNNYPCGESKLVPCDAGFHYCKLLSPARALEWFYVDGLRLNYQAYTQGDRELA
;
A
#
# COMPACT_ATOMS: atom_id res chain seq x y z
N GLU A 1 6.36 19.00 13.16
CA GLU A 1 5.84 17.65 12.86
C GLU A 1 4.32 17.72 12.89
N ALA A 2 3.63 16.75 12.29
CA ALA A 2 2.36 16.35 12.90
C ALA A 2 2.73 15.57 14.16
N ASP A 3 2.11 15.88 15.29
CA ASP A 3 2.25 15.03 16.46
C ASP A 3 1.82 13.62 16.04
N ASP A 4 2.60 12.62 16.41
CA ASP A 4 2.15 11.24 16.28
C ASP A 4 0.95 11.02 17.22
N GLU A 5 0.36 9.84 17.11
CA GLU A 5 -0.77 9.40 17.93
C GLU A 5 -0.49 9.41 19.45
N TYR A 6 0.77 9.58 19.87
CA TYR A 6 1.21 9.66 21.26
C TYR A 6 1.62 11.08 21.70
N GLY A 7 1.44 12.09 20.85
CA GLY A 7 1.84 13.47 21.14
C GLY A 7 3.35 13.68 21.06
N TYR A 8 4.08 12.74 20.46
CA TYR A 8 5.51 12.84 20.22
C TYR A 8 5.79 13.19 18.76
N LYS A 9 6.95 13.80 18.56
CA LYS A 9 7.47 14.15 17.25
C LYS A 9 8.15 12.92 16.67
N GLN A 10 7.51 12.21 15.74
CA GLN A 10 8.12 11.03 15.11
C GLN A 10 9.35 11.38 14.26
N TYR A 11 10.34 10.48 14.27
CA TYR A 11 11.51 10.51 13.38
C TYR A 11 11.05 10.33 11.92
N GLY A 12 11.10 11.39 11.10
CA GLY A 12 10.69 11.29 9.69
C GLY A 12 10.52 12.62 8.94
N THR A 13 11.65 13.13 8.45
CA THR A 13 11.87 13.91 7.20
C THR A 13 11.11 15.22 6.87
N CYS A 14 10.13 15.68 7.63
CA CYS A 14 9.36 16.87 7.23
C CYS A 14 9.75 18.20 7.90
N GLU A 15 10.75 18.23 8.79
CA GLU A 15 11.11 19.44 9.57
C GLU A 15 11.52 20.63 8.69
N SER A 16 12.07 20.38 7.51
CA SER A 16 12.61 21.41 6.60
C SER A 16 11.70 21.75 5.41
N GLN A 17 10.59 21.05 5.21
CA GLN A 17 9.71 21.26 4.05
C GLN A 17 8.23 21.41 4.46
N PRO A 18 7.63 22.61 4.30
CA PRO A 18 6.24 22.86 4.71
C PRO A 18 5.18 22.04 3.96
N ASN A 19 5.55 21.36 2.88
CA ASN A 19 4.66 20.51 2.08
C ASN A 19 4.96 19.01 2.22
N CYS A 20 5.83 18.62 3.16
CA CYS A 20 6.14 17.22 3.40
C CYS A 20 5.02 16.56 4.21
N THR A 21 4.52 15.43 3.73
CA THR A 21 3.49 14.63 4.40
C THR A 21 4.17 13.50 5.18
N GLY A 22 3.82 13.34 6.46
CA GLY A 22 4.37 12.27 7.32
C GLY A 22 3.88 10.85 6.98
N GLY A 23 3.08 10.70 5.93
CA GLY A 23 2.41 9.47 5.52
C GLY A 23 2.16 9.45 4.00
N VAL A 24 1.64 8.33 3.52
CA VAL A 24 1.10 8.15 2.17
C VAL A 24 -0.43 8.26 2.22
N PRO A 25 -1.03 9.37 1.75
CA PRO A 25 -2.48 9.56 1.81
C PRO A 25 -3.28 8.45 1.12
N TRP A 26 -2.74 7.84 0.07
CA TRP A 26 -3.36 6.69 -0.58
C TRP A 26 -3.57 5.50 0.38
N THR A 27 -2.59 5.21 1.24
CA THR A 27 -2.68 4.08 2.17
C THR A 27 -3.79 4.31 3.20
N GLY A 28 -3.81 5.49 3.84
CA GLY A 28 -4.83 5.81 4.85
C GLY A 28 -6.22 6.04 4.25
N SER A 29 -6.34 6.83 3.18
CA SER A 29 -7.65 7.24 2.65
C SER A 29 -8.31 6.26 1.68
N TYR A 30 -7.56 5.29 1.13
CA TYR A 30 -8.09 4.33 0.16
C TYR A 30 -7.76 2.89 0.55
N ALA A 31 -6.48 2.56 0.76
CA ALA A 31 -6.09 1.17 1.02
C ALA A 31 -6.74 0.62 2.29
N MET A 32 -6.61 1.31 3.43
CA MET A 32 -7.20 0.82 4.68
C MET A 32 -8.74 0.75 4.64
N PRO A 33 -9.48 1.74 4.09
CA PRO A 33 -10.91 1.61 3.87
C PRO A 33 -11.31 0.44 2.95
N ILE A 34 -10.55 0.15 1.88
CA ILE A 34 -10.80 -1.02 1.03
C ILE A 34 -10.52 -2.31 1.83
N MET A 35 -9.42 -2.35 2.59
CA MET A 35 -9.06 -3.51 3.40
C MET A 35 -10.09 -3.81 4.48
N GLY A 36 -10.49 -2.83 5.27
CA GLY A 36 -11.40 -3.00 6.40
C GLY A 36 -12.88 -2.79 6.07
N GLY A 37 -13.21 -2.37 4.85
CA GLY A 37 -14.58 -2.07 4.45
C GLY A 37 -15.45 -3.31 4.19
N GLY A 38 -16.74 -3.07 3.93
CA GLY A 38 -17.72 -4.12 3.61
C GLY A 38 -18.84 -4.30 4.65
N LEU A 39 -18.77 -3.61 5.79
CA LEU A 39 -19.87 -3.51 6.76
C LEU A 39 -20.64 -2.22 6.58
N GLU A 40 -21.97 -2.32 6.50
CA GLU A 40 -22.85 -1.15 6.49
C GLU A 40 -22.81 -0.45 7.87
N GLY A 41 -22.73 0.88 7.87
CA GLY A 41 -22.66 1.70 9.08
C GLY A 41 -21.26 1.92 9.66
N LEU A 42 -20.26 1.11 9.24
CA LEU A 42 -18.88 1.27 9.67
C LEU A 42 -18.17 2.38 8.90
N THR A 43 -17.54 3.30 9.62
CA THR A 43 -16.63 4.33 9.09
C THR A 43 -15.20 4.04 9.54
N ILE A 44 -14.25 4.08 8.60
CA ILE A 44 -12.82 3.89 8.86
C ILE A 44 -12.11 5.22 8.63
N ASN A 45 -11.59 5.79 9.70
CA ASN A 45 -10.77 7.00 9.68
C ASN A 45 -9.31 6.56 9.85
N ALA A 46 -8.59 6.47 8.73
CA ALA A 46 -7.23 5.98 8.75
C ALA A 46 -6.20 7.06 8.41
N VAL A 47 -5.12 7.10 9.20
CA VAL A 47 -3.93 7.92 8.98
C VAL A 47 -2.73 7.02 8.71
N ASP A 48 -1.83 7.45 7.84
CA ASP A 48 -0.63 6.68 7.50
C ASP A 48 0.62 7.36 8.07
N SER A 49 1.61 6.54 8.39
CA SER A 49 2.95 6.99 8.79
C SER A 49 4.03 6.36 7.90
N LEU A 50 5.08 7.12 7.61
CA LEU A 50 6.22 6.66 6.82
C LEU A 50 7.33 6.11 7.72
N HIS A 51 7.52 4.80 7.72
CA HIS A 51 8.60 4.11 8.45
C HIS A 51 9.21 2.99 7.62
N LEU A 52 10.43 2.56 7.97
CA LEU A 52 10.99 1.33 7.41
C LEU A 52 10.14 0.15 7.88
N VAL A 53 9.69 -0.72 6.97
CA VAL A 53 8.83 -1.84 7.38
C VAL A 53 9.55 -2.89 8.23
N THR A 54 10.89 -2.87 8.23
CA THR A 54 11.73 -3.67 9.13
C THR A 54 11.73 -3.18 10.56
N GLU A 55 11.27 -1.95 10.82
CA GLU A 55 11.16 -1.42 12.17
C GLU A 55 9.83 -1.85 12.78
N GLU A 56 9.91 -2.42 13.97
CA GLU A 56 8.78 -2.92 14.75
C GLU A 56 8.77 -2.29 16.15
N ARG A 57 9.76 -1.44 16.44
CA ARG A 57 9.90 -0.70 17.69
C ARG A 57 10.27 0.76 17.42
N PRO A 58 9.64 1.72 18.11
CA PRO A 58 8.50 1.56 19.02
C PRO A 58 7.23 1.02 18.32
N SER A 59 6.22 0.62 19.10
CA SER A 59 5.00 0.00 18.55
C SER A 59 4.25 0.89 17.55
N CYS A 60 4.48 2.20 17.55
CA CYS A 60 3.98 3.14 16.56
C CYS A 60 4.49 2.89 15.12
N HIS A 61 5.40 1.92 14.91
CA HIS A 61 5.83 1.43 13.58
C HIS A 61 5.02 0.20 13.11
N LEU A 62 3.92 -0.11 13.80
CA LEU A 62 2.95 -1.15 13.48
C LEU A 62 1.55 -0.52 13.29
N PRO A 63 0.69 -1.13 12.46
CA PRO A 63 -0.66 -0.63 12.28
C PRO A 63 -1.51 -0.90 13.52
N HIS A 64 -2.38 0.05 13.87
CA HIS A 64 -3.12 0.02 15.13
C HIS A 64 -4.59 0.44 14.95
N ILE A 65 -5.49 -0.15 15.74
CA ILE A 65 -6.88 0.34 15.88
C ILE A 65 -6.95 1.03 17.24
N HIS A 66 -7.21 2.33 17.22
CA HIS A 66 -7.24 3.16 18.43
C HIS A 66 -8.52 2.96 19.24
N GLY A 67 -8.44 3.28 20.54
CA GLY A 67 -9.60 3.26 21.46
C GLY A 67 -9.49 2.29 22.63
N ASN A 68 -8.39 1.54 22.75
CA ASN A 68 -8.10 0.69 23.91
C ASN A 68 -7.00 1.28 24.81
N GLU A 69 -7.08 1.03 26.12
CA GLU A 69 -6.09 1.47 27.11
C GLU A 69 -4.75 0.72 27.04
N VAL A 70 -4.69 -0.38 26.29
CA VAL A 70 -3.51 -1.23 26.16
C VAL A 70 -3.05 -1.26 24.71
N ASP A 71 -1.79 -0.87 24.47
CA ASP A 71 -1.16 -0.98 23.16
C ASP A 71 -1.23 -2.44 22.66
N ASN A 72 -1.69 -2.65 21.41
CA ASN A 72 -1.87 -3.97 20.79
C ASN A 72 -2.96 -4.85 21.44
N ALA A 73 -3.99 -4.25 22.03
CA ALA A 73 -5.10 -4.96 22.67
C ALA A 73 -6.01 -5.76 21.73
N ASN A 74 -5.79 -5.77 20.41
CA ASN A 74 -6.61 -6.49 19.42
C ASN A 74 -8.12 -6.43 19.74
N PRO A 75 -8.77 -5.25 19.65
CA PRO A 75 -10.15 -5.08 20.09
C PRO A 75 -11.09 -6.12 19.47
N GLY A 76 -11.99 -6.67 20.29
CA GLY A 76 -12.99 -7.65 19.87
C GLY A 76 -12.50 -9.10 19.76
N SER A 77 -11.22 -9.37 20.08
CA SER A 77 -10.64 -10.71 20.01
C SER A 77 -10.46 -11.36 21.38
N GLY A 78 -10.94 -12.59 21.51
CA GLY A 78 -10.81 -13.38 22.74
C GLY A 78 -11.49 -12.70 23.93
N ASP A 79 -10.68 -12.28 24.92
CA ASP A 79 -11.17 -11.65 26.15
C ASP A 79 -11.19 -10.11 26.07
N THR A 80 -10.82 -9.51 24.93
CA THR A 80 -10.82 -8.06 24.77
C THR A 80 -12.16 -7.59 24.20
N SER A 81 -12.70 -6.51 24.78
CA SER A 81 -13.95 -5.94 24.30
C SER A 81 -13.75 -5.27 22.93
N PRO A 82 -14.76 -5.30 22.05
CA PRO A 82 -14.75 -4.51 20.83
C PRO A 82 -14.79 -3.01 21.18
N ILE A 83 -14.40 -2.15 20.23
CA ILE A 83 -14.51 -0.70 20.38
C ILE A 83 -15.97 -0.25 20.26
N CYS A 84 -16.72 -0.92 19.37
CA CYS A 84 -18.13 -0.66 19.13
C CYS A 84 -18.99 -1.87 19.54
N ASP A 85 -20.22 -1.61 19.99
CA ASP A 85 -21.19 -2.68 20.26
C ASP A 85 -21.73 -3.32 18.96
N SER A 86 -21.74 -2.55 17.87
CA SER A 86 -22.16 -3.01 16.54
C SER A 86 -21.59 -2.11 15.43
N PRO A 87 -21.59 -2.55 14.16
CA PRO A 87 -21.09 -1.73 13.05
C PRO A 87 -21.92 -0.46 12.80
N ASP A 88 -23.20 -0.42 13.16
CA ASP A 88 -24.08 0.72 12.88
C ASP A 88 -23.66 1.97 13.66
N GLY A 89 -23.20 2.99 12.93
CA GLY A 89 -22.66 4.22 13.51
C GLY A 89 -21.27 4.06 14.13
N CYS A 90 -20.58 2.94 13.92
CA CYS A 90 -19.22 2.73 14.41
C CYS A 90 -18.22 3.53 13.58
N ALA A 91 -17.32 4.24 14.27
CA ALA A 91 -16.18 4.91 13.65
C ALA A 91 -14.90 4.39 14.29
N LEU A 92 -14.02 3.81 13.48
CA LEU A 92 -12.72 3.31 13.92
C LEU A 92 -11.61 4.23 13.44
N GLU A 93 -10.77 4.65 14.38
CA GLU A 93 -9.54 5.38 14.09
C GLU A 93 -8.40 4.37 13.93
N ILE A 94 -7.72 4.38 12.79
CA ILE A 94 -6.71 3.37 12.43
C ILE A 94 -5.42 4.04 11.97
N THR A 95 -4.28 3.56 12.45
CA THR A 95 -2.97 3.93 11.89
C THR A 95 -2.46 2.84 10.97
N THR A 96 -1.93 3.24 9.81
CA THR A 96 -1.18 2.39 8.88
C THR A 96 0.27 2.82 8.79
N VAL A 97 1.11 1.93 8.26
CA VAL A 97 2.53 2.20 8.05
C VAL A 97 2.92 1.87 6.64
N THR A 98 3.59 2.79 5.96
CA THR A 98 4.04 2.60 4.58
C THR A 98 5.53 2.85 4.45
N GLN A 99 6.24 1.96 3.75
CA GLN A 99 7.55 2.27 3.18
C GLN A 99 7.44 2.38 1.66
N GLN A 100 7.85 3.52 1.12
CA GLN A 100 7.96 3.70 -0.32
C GLN A 100 9.25 3.05 -0.82
N ASN A 101 9.15 2.26 -1.89
CA ASN A 101 10.25 1.60 -2.53
C ASN A 101 10.34 2.09 -3.98
N TYR A 102 11.42 2.77 -4.31
CA TYR A 102 11.67 3.35 -5.62
C TYR A 102 12.56 2.42 -6.44
N ASP A 103 12.45 2.48 -7.77
CA ASP A 103 13.48 1.88 -8.62
C ASP A 103 14.78 2.67 -8.39
N ASN A 104 15.63 2.14 -7.53
CA ASN A 104 16.94 2.68 -7.25
C ASN A 104 17.82 2.46 -8.48
N SER A 105 17.81 3.41 -9.40
CA SER A 105 18.90 3.53 -10.35
C SER A 105 20.12 4.02 -9.59
N GLY A 106 20.77 3.17 -8.80
CA GLY A 106 21.95 3.53 -8.01
C GLY A 106 23.02 4.24 -8.85
N GLU A 107 23.08 3.99 -10.15
CA GLU A 107 23.96 4.73 -11.07
C GLU A 107 23.38 6.07 -11.56
N VAL A 108 22.08 6.19 -11.80
CA VAL A 108 21.47 7.45 -12.29
C VAL A 108 21.21 8.44 -11.15
N ASP A 109 20.96 7.97 -9.93
CA ASP A 109 20.90 8.82 -8.74
C ASP A 109 22.29 9.34 -8.37
N LEU A 110 23.33 8.52 -8.51
CA LEU A 110 24.71 8.99 -8.42
C LEU A 110 25.00 10.04 -9.50
N TRP A 111 24.51 9.87 -10.74
CA TRP A 111 24.60 10.89 -11.79
C TRP A 111 23.84 12.18 -11.41
N ARG A 112 22.59 12.11 -10.98
CA ARG A 112 21.79 13.28 -10.58
C ARG A 112 22.48 14.07 -9.47
N LEU A 113 22.97 13.38 -8.43
CA LEU A 113 23.75 13.95 -7.35
C LEU A 113 25.07 14.55 -7.85
N HIS A 114 25.78 13.85 -8.75
CA HIS A 114 27.07 14.28 -9.29
C HIS A 114 26.95 15.55 -10.15
N PHE A 115 25.87 15.68 -10.93
CA PHE A 115 25.66 16.83 -11.82
C PHE A 115 24.78 17.94 -11.22
N SER A 116 24.29 17.78 -9.98
CA SER A 116 23.43 18.76 -9.29
C SER A 116 22.22 19.20 -10.13
N VAL A 117 21.64 18.24 -10.85
CA VAL A 117 20.47 18.47 -11.71
C VAL A 117 19.23 17.86 -11.05
N ASP A 118 18.82 18.44 -9.92
CA ASP A 118 17.70 17.97 -9.09
C ASP A 118 16.36 17.89 -9.86
N THR A 119 16.27 18.53 -11.03
CA THR A 119 15.06 18.61 -11.87
C THR A 119 15.14 17.81 -13.16
N PHE A 120 16.20 17.02 -13.38
CA PHE A 120 16.37 16.29 -14.64
C PHE A 120 15.64 14.94 -14.62
N ASP A 121 14.42 14.97 -15.14
CA ASP A 121 13.68 13.81 -15.57
C ASP A 121 13.83 13.63 -17.09
N THR A 122 14.52 12.56 -17.48
CA THR A 122 14.69 12.21 -18.89
C THR A 122 13.53 11.40 -19.45
N GLY A 123 12.59 10.98 -18.60
CA GLY A 123 11.56 10.03 -18.95
C GLY A 123 12.12 8.67 -19.39
N PHE A 124 13.36 8.32 -19.01
CA PHE A 124 13.94 6.97 -19.25
C PHE A 124 13.70 6.02 -18.08
N LEU A 125 13.66 6.56 -16.85
CA LEU A 125 13.49 5.78 -15.64
C LEU A 125 12.24 6.22 -14.89
N PRO A 126 11.53 5.27 -14.25
CA PRO A 126 10.48 5.59 -13.30
C PRO A 126 10.95 6.56 -12.22
N ILE A 127 10.16 7.59 -11.96
CA ILE A 127 10.37 8.49 -10.81
C ILE A 127 9.39 8.19 -9.67
N ALA A 128 8.27 7.54 -9.95
CA ALA A 128 7.31 7.15 -8.94
C ALA A 128 7.81 5.92 -8.16
N ALA A 129 7.41 5.83 -6.88
CA ALA A 129 7.66 4.63 -6.08
C ALA A 129 7.08 3.41 -6.82
N ARG A 130 7.94 2.44 -7.13
CA ARG A 130 7.54 1.20 -7.80
C ARG A 130 6.61 0.37 -6.93
N GLU A 131 6.80 0.43 -5.61
CA GLU A 131 6.07 -0.35 -4.63
C GLU A 131 5.86 0.49 -3.37
N LEU A 132 4.70 0.32 -2.75
CA LEU A 132 4.41 0.75 -1.39
C LEU A 132 4.33 -0.51 -0.52
N LYS A 133 5.27 -0.69 0.41
CA LYS A 133 5.21 -1.76 1.41
C LYS A 133 4.30 -1.29 2.53
N ALA A 134 3.06 -1.72 2.54
CA ALA A 134 2.06 -1.27 3.50
C ALA A 134 1.80 -2.31 4.60
N LYS A 135 1.82 -1.86 5.85
CA LYS A 135 1.27 -2.58 7.00
C LYS A 135 -0.11 -2.02 7.30
N LEU A 136 -1.13 -2.85 7.16
CA LEU A 136 -2.54 -2.52 7.35
C LEU A 136 -3.11 -3.40 8.47
N LYS A 137 -4.29 -3.05 8.99
CA LYS A 137 -5.06 -3.96 9.85
C LYS A 137 -5.83 -4.95 8.97
N SER A 138 -5.91 -6.20 9.43
CA SER A 138 -6.72 -7.23 8.78
C SER A 138 -8.20 -6.86 8.84
N ARG A 139 -8.97 -7.34 7.87
CA ARG A 139 -10.42 -7.12 7.86
C ARG A 139 -11.08 -7.79 9.06
N GLU A 140 -10.61 -8.97 9.42
CA GLU A 140 -11.00 -9.63 10.68
C GLU A 140 -10.88 -8.69 11.87
N ALA A 141 -9.71 -8.08 12.07
CA ALA A 141 -9.47 -7.18 13.20
C ALA A 141 -10.37 -5.94 13.18
N VAL A 142 -10.64 -5.39 12.00
CA VAL A 142 -11.55 -4.25 11.84
C VAL A 142 -12.99 -4.64 12.18
N TYR A 143 -13.44 -5.80 11.71
CA TYR A 143 -14.81 -6.27 11.95
C TYR A 143 -15.03 -6.62 13.43
N GLU A 144 -14.07 -7.30 14.05
CA GLU A 144 -14.11 -7.61 15.48
C GLU A 144 -14.10 -6.33 16.33
N ALA A 145 -13.25 -5.36 16.00
CA ALA A 145 -13.26 -4.06 16.66
C ALA A 145 -14.60 -3.31 16.51
N ALA A 146 -15.30 -3.52 15.39
CA ALA A 146 -16.63 -2.98 15.12
C ALA A 146 -17.78 -3.78 15.80
N GLY A 147 -17.48 -4.76 16.64
CA GLY A 147 -18.48 -5.52 17.39
C GLY A 147 -19.02 -6.75 16.68
N VAL A 148 -18.43 -7.17 15.55
CA VAL A 148 -18.81 -8.41 14.87
C VAL A 148 -18.08 -9.57 15.53
N SER A 149 -18.83 -10.49 16.13
CA SER A 149 -18.27 -11.69 16.77
C SER A 149 -17.98 -12.82 15.77
N ASN A 150 -16.96 -13.64 16.05
CA ASN A 150 -16.64 -14.88 15.30
C ASN A 150 -16.37 -14.63 13.82
N VAL A 151 -15.61 -13.58 13.51
CA VAL A 151 -15.21 -13.29 12.13
C VAL A 151 -14.27 -14.39 11.64
N ASN A 152 -14.50 -14.90 10.43
CA ASN A 152 -13.68 -15.96 9.86
C ASN A 152 -12.48 -15.38 9.11
N PHE A 153 -11.30 -15.42 9.71
CA PHE A 153 -10.04 -14.96 9.12
C PHE A 153 -9.80 -15.48 7.70
N THR A 154 -10.07 -16.77 7.44
CA THR A 154 -9.85 -17.36 6.13
C THR A 154 -10.75 -16.74 5.07
N GLU A 155 -12.00 -16.43 5.43
CA GLU A 155 -12.99 -15.79 4.55
C GLU A 155 -12.82 -14.29 4.41
N THR A 156 -12.11 -13.60 5.31
CA THR A 156 -11.93 -12.14 5.25
C THR A 156 -10.57 -11.72 4.72
N ASP A 157 -9.52 -12.53 4.94
CA ASP A 157 -8.13 -12.13 4.73
C ASP A 157 -7.26 -13.19 4.02
N GLU A 158 -7.50 -14.50 4.19
CA GLU A 158 -6.58 -15.52 3.63
C GLU A 158 -6.89 -15.94 2.19
N GLN A 159 -8.17 -16.04 1.81
CA GLN A 159 -8.60 -16.56 0.50
C GLN A 159 -8.97 -15.48 -0.52
N LEU A 160 -8.77 -14.21 -0.17
CA LEU A 160 -9.24 -13.08 -0.97
C LEU A 160 -8.07 -12.27 -1.49
N ASP A 161 -8.21 -11.78 -2.72
CA ASP A 161 -7.23 -10.90 -3.36
C ASP A 161 -7.39 -9.44 -2.86
N ARG A 162 -7.28 -9.23 -1.55
CA ARG A 162 -7.53 -7.93 -0.93
C ARG A 162 -6.52 -6.86 -1.32
N CYS A 163 -5.25 -7.23 -1.42
CA CYS A 163 -4.24 -6.30 -1.89
C CYS A 163 -4.43 -6.03 -3.40
N ALA A 164 -4.93 -7.01 -4.17
CA ALA A 164 -5.29 -6.82 -5.56
C ALA A 164 -6.43 -5.81 -5.74
N GLU A 165 -7.47 -5.85 -4.90
CA GLU A 165 -8.55 -4.85 -4.91
C GLU A 165 -8.00 -3.43 -4.73
N VAL A 166 -7.06 -3.23 -3.80
CA VAL A 166 -6.40 -1.94 -3.59
C VAL A 166 -5.56 -1.53 -4.80
N ASN A 167 -4.83 -2.47 -5.41
CA ASN A 167 -4.03 -2.22 -6.61
C ASN A 167 -4.90 -1.87 -7.82
N GLN A 168 -6.07 -2.50 -7.95
CA GLN A 168 -7.02 -2.18 -9.02
C GLN A 168 -7.58 -0.78 -8.82
N ALA A 169 -7.93 -0.41 -7.58
CA ALA A 169 -8.35 0.95 -7.26
C ALA A 169 -7.26 1.99 -7.59
N ALA A 170 -5.97 1.65 -7.42
CA ALA A 170 -4.87 2.55 -7.78
C ALA A 170 -4.77 2.76 -9.30
N ILE A 171 -4.97 1.70 -10.09
CA ILE A 171 -5.00 1.75 -11.56
C ILE A 171 -6.20 2.56 -12.03
N ASP A 172 -7.39 2.28 -11.50
CA ASP A 172 -8.63 2.96 -11.87
C ASP A 172 -8.54 4.46 -11.54
N TRP A 173 -8.11 4.80 -10.32
CA TRP A 173 -7.91 6.18 -9.92
C TRP A 173 -6.94 6.90 -10.86
N ALA A 174 -5.80 6.28 -11.18
CA ALA A 174 -4.81 6.88 -12.05
C ALA A 174 -5.33 7.07 -13.48
N PHE A 175 -6.13 6.14 -13.98
CA PHE A 175 -6.75 6.26 -15.30
C PHE A 175 -7.78 7.38 -15.33
N ASP A 176 -8.57 7.53 -14.27
CA ASP A 176 -9.57 8.60 -14.12
C ASP A 176 -8.94 9.99 -14.01
N GLN A 177 -7.68 10.09 -13.56
CA GLN A 177 -6.94 11.36 -13.56
C GLN A 177 -6.42 11.76 -14.95
N LEU A 178 -6.51 10.89 -15.96
CA LEU A 178 -5.96 11.19 -17.28
C LEU A 178 -6.83 12.20 -18.06
N PRO A 179 -6.23 13.21 -18.70
CA PRO A 179 -6.90 13.96 -19.76
C PRO A 179 -7.37 13.02 -20.86
N LYS A 180 -8.55 13.29 -21.44
CA LYS A 180 -9.16 12.46 -22.50
C LYS A 180 -8.18 12.11 -23.63
N THR A 181 -7.35 13.06 -24.05
CA THR A 181 -6.34 12.85 -25.10
C THR A 181 -5.28 11.82 -24.71
N THR A 182 -4.78 11.88 -23.46
CA THR A 182 -3.82 10.89 -22.93
C THR A 182 -4.47 9.53 -22.78
N ALA A 183 -5.69 9.47 -22.24
CA ALA A 183 -6.44 8.22 -22.09
C ALA A 183 -6.66 7.54 -23.46
N THR A 184 -7.11 8.28 -24.48
CA THR A 184 -7.28 7.74 -25.84
C THR A 184 -5.95 7.28 -26.44
N ARG A 185 -4.85 8.03 -26.26
CA ARG A 185 -3.52 7.61 -26.72
C ARG A 185 -3.10 6.29 -26.07
N PHE A 186 -3.28 6.17 -24.76
CA PHE A 186 -2.95 4.95 -24.03
C PHE A 186 -3.86 3.78 -24.44
N GLN A 187 -5.16 3.98 -24.64
CA GLN A 187 -6.05 2.92 -25.10
C GLN A 187 -5.67 2.39 -26.49
N ASN A 188 -5.19 3.26 -27.38
CA ASN A 188 -4.83 2.87 -28.75
C ASN A 188 -3.45 2.19 -28.84
N TYR A 189 -2.50 2.60 -28.00
CA TYR A 189 -1.08 2.23 -28.17
C TYR A 189 -0.42 1.70 -26.91
N GLY A 190 -1.02 1.85 -25.74
CA GLY A 190 -0.43 1.46 -24.46
C GLY A 190 -0.38 -0.06 -24.26
N GLN A 191 0.64 -0.52 -23.54
CA GLN A 191 0.67 -1.83 -22.91
C GLN A 191 -0.22 -1.80 -21.67
N ARG A 192 -1.24 -2.67 -21.64
CA ARG A 192 -2.23 -2.68 -20.56
C ARG A 192 -1.57 -3.02 -19.22
N LEU A 193 -2.01 -2.34 -18.16
CA LEU A 193 -1.65 -2.67 -16.79
C LEU A 193 -2.86 -3.34 -16.14
N GLU A 194 -2.72 -4.59 -15.76
CA GLU A 194 -3.82 -5.42 -15.21
C GLU A 194 -3.40 -5.95 -13.85
N VAL A 195 -4.36 -6.16 -12.94
CA VAL A 195 -4.08 -6.76 -11.64
C VAL A 195 -4.28 -8.28 -11.72
N GLY A 196 -3.32 -9.03 -11.20
CA GLY A 196 -3.43 -10.48 -11.02
C GLY A 196 -3.73 -10.85 -9.56
N PRO A 197 -3.88 -12.15 -9.27
CA PRO A 197 -4.17 -12.64 -7.93
C PRO A 197 -3.02 -12.34 -6.97
N ASP A 198 -3.36 -12.22 -5.69
CA ASP A 198 -2.42 -12.00 -4.62
C ASP A 198 -1.55 -13.24 -4.38
N LEU A 199 -0.28 -13.02 -4.11
CA LEU A 199 0.72 -14.04 -3.91
C LEU A 199 1.04 -14.16 -2.42
N ARG A 200 0.70 -15.30 -1.83
CA ARG A 200 1.05 -15.58 -0.44
C ARG A 200 2.55 -15.81 -0.32
N THR A 201 3.20 -15.11 0.60
CA THR A 201 4.60 -15.38 0.95
C THR A 201 4.70 -16.33 2.16
N CYS A 202 5.93 -16.62 2.60
CA CYS A 202 6.13 -17.45 3.78
C CYS A 202 5.54 -16.76 5.04
N ILE A 203 5.11 -17.56 6.03
CA ILE A 203 4.43 -17.07 7.26
C ILE A 203 5.37 -16.29 8.19
N ALA A 204 6.68 -16.27 7.95
CA ALA A 204 7.60 -15.46 8.72
C ALA A 204 7.60 -14.00 8.20
N GLY A 205 7.37 -13.04 9.09
CA GLY A 205 7.35 -11.59 8.79
C GLY A 205 8.48 -11.10 7.87
N PRO A 206 9.75 -11.53 8.06
CA PRO A 206 10.84 -11.14 7.16
C PRO A 206 10.62 -11.54 5.69
N CYS A 207 9.90 -12.63 5.38
CA CYS A 207 9.69 -13.07 4.00
C CYS A 207 8.95 -12.02 3.17
N TRP A 208 7.85 -11.48 3.71
CA TRP A 208 7.09 -10.44 3.03
C TRP A 208 7.93 -9.19 2.77
N ILE A 209 8.81 -8.80 3.71
CA ILE A 209 9.63 -7.59 3.60
C ILE A 209 10.49 -7.60 2.32
N TRP A 210 11.04 -8.76 1.98
CA TRP A 210 12.01 -8.95 0.90
C TRP A 210 11.42 -9.48 -0.41
N ASP A 211 10.13 -9.81 -0.43
CA ASP A 211 9.43 -10.33 -1.61
C ASP A 211 8.66 -9.18 -2.30
N PRO A 212 9.12 -8.68 -3.46
CA PRO A 212 8.61 -7.45 -4.05
C PRO A 212 7.30 -7.65 -4.83
N LEU A 213 6.59 -6.55 -5.05
CA LEU A 213 5.51 -6.42 -6.04
C LEU A 213 5.97 -6.94 -7.40
N ARG A 214 5.20 -7.88 -7.96
CA ARG A 214 5.53 -8.53 -9.24
C ARG A 214 4.93 -7.77 -10.39
N PHE A 215 5.72 -7.63 -11.46
CA PHE A 215 5.31 -7.07 -12.75
C PHE A 215 5.62 -8.11 -13.81
N GLU A 216 4.64 -8.95 -14.14
CA GLU A 216 4.80 -10.02 -15.12
C GLU A 216 4.42 -9.50 -16.50
N LYS A 217 5.41 -9.41 -17.40
CA LYS A 217 5.20 -8.93 -18.77
C LYS A 217 4.73 -10.06 -19.68
N ASP A 218 3.72 -9.76 -20.48
CA ASP A 218 3.25 -10.58 -21.58
C ASP A 218 3.22 -9.68 -22.83
N ASP A 219 4.33 -9.71 -23.57
CA ASP A 219 4.52 -8.87 -24.75
C ASP A 219 3.61 -9.32 -25.91
N GLU A 220 3.25 -10.61 -25.98
CA GLU A 220 2.33 -11.14 -26.99
C GLU A 220 0.89 -10.62 -26.77
N ALA A 221 0.43 -10.59 -25.52
CA ALA A 221 -0.88 -10.04 -25.18
C ALA A 221 -0.87 -8.52 -24.95
N ASN A 222 0.28 -7.85 -25.15
CA ASN A 222 0.50 -6.43 -24.91
C ASN A 222 -0.02 -6.00 -23.52
N LYS A 223 0.40 -6.72 -22.47
CA LYS A 223 -0.02 -6.45 -21.09
C LYS A 223 1.09 -6.68 -20.07
N VAL A 224 0.92 -6.09 -18.89
CA VAL A 224 1.69 -6.35 -17.68
C VAL A 224 0.73 -6.65 -16.55
N THR A 225 0.92 -7.79 -15.91
CA THR A 225 0.16 -8.21 -14.74
C THR A 225 0.89 -7.76 -13.47
N VAL A 226 0.22 -7.00 -12.62
CA VAL A 226 0.70 -6.56 -11.31
C VAL A 226 0.14 -7.49 -10.24
N GLN A 227 0.99 -8.13 -9.46
CA GLN A 227 0.56 -9.03 -8.38
C GLN A 227 1.17 -8.62 -7.05
N SER A 228 0.31 -8.38 -6.06
CA SER A 228 0.76 -8.09 -4.71
C SER A 228 1.31 -9.35 -4.07
N VAL A 229 2.38 -9.19 -3.30
CA VAL A 229 2.78 -10.20 -2.32
C VAL A 229 2.17 -9.81 -0.98
N PHE A 230 1.53 -10.77 -0.32
CA PHE A 230 0.86 -10.51 0.94
C PHE A 230 1.22 -11.51 2.04
N MET A 231 1.00 -11.05 3.27
CA MET A 231 1.01 -11.85 4.48
C MET A 231 -0.04 -11.28 5.42
N ALA A 232 -0.96 -12.12 5.88
CA ALA A 232 -1.97 -11.75 6.86
C ALA A 232 -1.84 -12.62 8.10
N THR A 233 -2.25 -12.09 9.24
CA THR A 233 -2.26 -12.76 10.53
C THR A 233 -3.63 -12.64 11.19
N GLU A 234 -4.06 -13.71 11.85
CA GLU A 234 -5.27 -13.71 12.67
C GLU A 234 -5.19 -12.61 13.73
N ASN A 235 -6.32 -12.04 14.11
CA ASN A 235 -6.44 -11.03 15.17
C ASN A 235 -6.24 -11.62 16.57
N LYS A 236 -5.24 -12.49 16.75
CA LYS A 236 -4.98 -13.21 18.00
C LYS A 236 -3.49 -13.29 18.29
N ASN A 237 -3.12 -12.89 19.50
CA ASN A 237 -1.76 -13.06 20.00
C ASN A 237 -1.55 -14.53 20.42
N ASN A 238 -0.92 -15.32 19.55
CA ASN A 238 -0.63 -16.74 19.84
C ASN A 238 0.53 -16.94 20.82
N TYR A 239 1.23 -15.87 21.20
CA TYR A 239 2.37 -15.88 22.10
C TYR A 239 2.47 -14.56 22.88
N PRO A 240 3.19 -14.52 24.02
CA PRO A 240 3.42 -13.28 24.74
C PRO A 240 4.25 -12.30 23.90
N CYS A 241 3.64 -11.16 23.55
CA CYS A 241 4.24 -10.12 22.72
C CYS A 241 4.11 -8.73 23.39
N GLY A 242 4.71 -7.70 22.79
CA GLY A 242 4.58 -6.30 23.21
C GLY A 242 5.92 -5.62 23.49
N GLU A 243 5.90 -4.33 23.80
CA GLU A 243 7.13 -3.52 23.93
C GLU A 243 8.08 -4.00 25.03
N SER A 244 7.53 -4.53 26.12
CA SER A 244 8.30 -5.15 27.21
C SER A 244 8.80 -6.57 26.88
N LYS A 245 8.39 -7.14 25.75
CA LYS A 245 8.75 -8.49 25.29
C LYS A 245 9.75 -8.42 24.14
N LEU A 246 10.38 -9.56 23.83
CA LEU A 246 11.36 -9.65 22.73
C LEU A 246 10.70 -9.77 21.36
N VAL A 247 9.40 -10.05 21.30
CA VAL A 247 8.67 -10.34 20.05
C VAL A 247 7.56 -9.30 19.84
N PRO A 248 7.44 -8.71 18.64
CA PRO A 248 6.34 -7.79 18.31
C PRO A 248 4.99 -8.51 18.40
N CYS A 249 3.91 -7.75 18.66
CA CYS A 249 2.56 -8.28 18.48
C CYS A 249 2.17 -8.14 17.02
N ASP A 250 2.17 -9.25 16.29
CA ASP A 250 1.81 -9.28 14.86
C ASP A 250 0.34 -9.62 14.61
N ALA A 251 -0.54 -9.46 15.60
CA ALA A 251 -1.93 -9.88 15.49
C ALA A 251 -2.81 -8.93 14.66
N GLY A 252 -3.64 -9.52 13.81
CA GLY A 252 -4.64 -8.83 13.03
C GLY A 252 -4.02 -7.87 12.02
N PHE A 253 -2.91 -8.26 11.40
CA PHE A 253 -2.21 -7.47 10.40
C PHE A 253 -2.46 -8.04 9.02
N HIS A 254 -2.42 -7.14 8.03
CA HIS A 254 -2.48 -7.49 6.63
C HIS A 254 -1.41 -6.68 5.89
N TYR A 255 -0.32 -7.34 5.57
CA TYR A 255 0.81 -6.75 4.86
C TYR A 255 0.60 -6.87 3.36
N CYS A 256 0.63 -5.74 2.65
CA CYS A 256 0.41 -5.69 1.20
C CYS A 256 1.58 -5.02 0.47
N LYS A 257 1.99 -5.59 -0.66
CA LYS A 257 2.75 -4.84 -1.67
C LYS A 257 1.77 -4.11 -2.57
N LEU A 258 1.69 -2.80 -2.40
CA LEU A 258 0.75 -1.99 -3.16
C LEU A 258 1.44 -1.27 -4.32
N LEU A 259 0.75 -1.18 -5.44
CA LEU A 259 1.09 -0.32 -6.55
C LEU A 259 0.81 1.13 -6.16
N SER A 260 1.81 1.99 -6.32
CA SER A 260 1.59 3.43 -6.15
C SER A 260 0.67 3.96 -7.27
N PRO A 261 -0.37 4.75 -6.95
CA PRO A 261 -1.18 5.40 -7.98
C PRO A 261 -0.35 6.32 -8.89
N ALA A 262 0.72 6.94 -8.36
CA ALA A 262 1.65 7.73 -9.16
C ALA A 262 2.41 6.86 -10.17
N ARG A 263 2.73 5.61 -9.82
CA ARG A 263 3.37 4.64 -10.72
C ARG A 263 2.42 4.18 -11.82
N ALA A 264 1.15 3.95 -11.48
CA ALA A 264 0.11 3.66 -12.47
C ALA A 264 -0.08 4.86 -13.43
N LEU A 265 -0.09 6.09 -12.92
CA LEU A 265 -0.18 7.29 -13.74
C LEU A 265 1.01 7.41 -14.69
N GLU A 266 2.23 7.26 -14.16
CA GLU A 266 3.47 7.24 -14.95
C GLU A 266 3.44 6.17 -16.05
N TRP A 267 2.87 5.00 -15.75
CA TRP A 267 2.67 3.94 -16.74
C TRP A 267 1.82 4.40 -17.92
N PHE A 268 0.72 5.10 -17.65
CA PHE A 268 -0.17 5.63 -18.68
C PHE A 268 0.45 6.76 -19.51
N TYR A 269 1.32 7.57 -18.90
CA TYR A 269 1.97 8.68 -19.58
C TYR A 269 3.20 8.29 -20.38
N VAL A 270 3.97 7.33 -19.89
CA VAL A 270 5.35 7.07 -20.36
C VAL A 270 5.60 5.58 -20.58
N ASP A 271 5.67 4.78 -19.52
CA ASP A 271 6.27 3.44 -19.60
C ASP A 271 5.47 2.49 -20.49
N GLY A 272 4.15 2.47 -20.35
CA GLY A 272 3.27 1.61 -21.15
C GLY A 272 3.24 2.00 -22.63
N LEU A 273 3.74 3.17 -23.02
CA LEU A 273 3.76 3.60 -24.43
C LEU A 273 5.09 3.28 -25.14
N ARG A 274 6.16 2.96 -24.41
CA ARG A 274 7.51 2.87 -25.00
C ARG A 274 7.64 1.83 -26.11
N LEU A 275 7.06 0.63 -25.94
CA LEU A 275 7.21 -0.45 -26.92
C LEU A 275 6.45 -0.19 -28.22
N ASN A 276 5.18 0.24 -28.11
CA ASN A 276 4.28 0.28 -29.27
C ASN A 276 4.23 1.64 -29.96
N TYR A 277 4.30 2.74 -29.19
CA TYR A 277 4.21 4.08 -29.78
C TYR A 277 5.48 4.41 -30.59
N GLN A 278 6.65 3.96 -30.12
CA GLN A 278 7.90 4.10 -30.87
C GLN A 278 7.84 3.34 -32.20
N ALA A 279 7.37 2.08 -32.19
CA ALA A 279 7.19 1.28 -33.39
C ALA A 279 6.21 1.94 -34.40
N TYR A 280 5.08 2.47 -33.91
CA TYR A 280 4.12 3.20 -34.74
C TYR A 280 4.75 4.44 -35.42
N THR A 281 5.43 5.29 -34.63
CA THR A 281 6.05 6.50 -35.18
C THR A 281 7.22 6.23 -36.14
N GLN A 282 7.88 5.08 -36.03
CA GLN A 282 8.92 4.66 -36.97
C GLN A 282 8.30 4.12 -38.27
N GLY A 283 7.24 3.33 -38.20
CA GLY A 283 6.51 2.84 -39.38
C GLY A 283 5.92 3.98 -40.23
N ASP A 284 5.37 5.02 -39.59
CA ASP A 284 4.87 6.21 -40.29
C ASP A 284 5.98 7.05 -40.95
N ARG A 285 7.22 6.96 -40.46
CA ARG A 285 8.39 7.64 -41.08
C ARG A 285 8.96 6.89 -42.26
N GLU A 286 8.76 5.58 -42.35
CA GLU A 286 9.17 4.78 -43.52
C GLU A 286 8.17 4.89 -44.68
N LEU A 287 6.95 5.35 -44.40
CA LEU A 287 5.87 5.53 -45.38
C LEU A 287 5.71 6.97 -45.90
N ALA A 288 6.44 7.95 -45.35
CA ALA A 288 6.41 9.37 -45.73
C ALA A 288 7.64 9.77 -46.56
#